data_AF-A0A1G1PKD2-F1
#
_entry.id   AF-A0A1G1PKD2-F1
#
_cell.length_a   1.000
_cell.length_b   1.000
_cell.length_c   1.000
_cell.angle_alpha   90.00
_cell.angle_beta   90.00
_cell.angle_gamma   90.00
#
_symmetry.space_group_name_H-M   'P 1'
#
loop_
_entity.id
_entity.type
_entity.pdbx_description
1 polymer ?
#
loop_
_entity_poly.entity_id
_entity_poly.type
_entity_poly.pdbx_seq_one_letter_code
_entity_poly.pdbx_strand_id
1 'polypeptide(L)' 'MQLVLKIGTATIFLNGLEAFIQACPPKKAIVVCNEKEKRAHGKIMLWPWRVFLQELWSGKII' A
#
# COMPACT_ATOMS: atom_id res chain seq x y z
N MET A 1 -6.54 -10.65 6.61
CA MET A 1 -7.22 -9.43 6.14
C MET A 1 -6.16 -8.53 5.51
N GLN A 2 -6.10 -8.51 4.17
CA GLN A 2 -5.24 -7.60 3.42
C GLN A 2 -6.03 -6.34 3.12
N LEU A 3 -5.49 -5.18 3.49
CA LEU A 3 -6.11 -3.89 3.20
C LEU A 3 -5.43 -3.33 1.95
N VAL A 4 -6.12 -3.37 0.80
CA VAL A 4 -5.65 -2.78 -0.47
C VAL A 4 -6.44 -1.48 -0.68
N LEU A 5 -5.88 -0.34 -0.26
CA LEU A 5 -6.46 0.97 -0.55
C LEU A 5 -5.84 1.57 -1.81
N LYS A 6 -6.71 2.05 -2.71
CA LYS A 6 -6.40 2.63 -4.01
C LYS A 6 -6.84 4.10 -4.00
N ILE A 7 -5.95 5.06 -3.77
CA ILE A 7 -6.29 6.51 -3.82
C ILE A 7 -5.15 7.31 -4.45
N GLY A 8 -5.52 8.24 -5.33
CA GLY A 8 -4.63 9.17 -6.03
C GLY A 8 -4.23 10.40 -5.21
N THR A 9 -3.06 10.94 -5.56
CA THR A 9 -2.40 12.16 -5.04
C THR A 9 -2.09 12.19 -3.54
N ALA A 10 -0.79 12.09 -3.26
CA ALA A 10 -0.17 11.83 -1.97
C ALA A 10 0.02 13.11 -1.12
N THR A 11 -0.37 13.02 0.16
CA THR A 11 0.45 13.36 1.36
C THR A 11 -0.46 13.36 2.60
N ILE A 12 -1.64 14.00 2.54
CA ILE A 12 -2.57 14.15 3.68
C ILE A 12 -3.17 12.79 4.11
N PHE A 13 -3.41 11.89 3.16
CA PHE A 13 -4.01 10.58 3.43
C PHE A 13 -3.12 9.61 4.20
N LEU A 14 -1.79 9.78 4.15
CA LEU A 14 -0.85 8.80 4.72
C LEU A 14 -0.88 8.82 6.25
N ASN A 15 -1.05 9.99 6.87
CA ASN A 15 -1.13 10.10 8.33
C ASN A 15 -2.36 9.39 8.91
N GLY A 16 -3.52 9.50 8.24
CA GLY A 16 -4.74 8.78 8.63
C GLY A 16 -4.60 7.26 8.48
N LEU A 17 -3.92 6.82 7.42
CA LEU A 17 -3.60 5.40 7.21
C LEU A 17 -2.61 4.88 8.26
N GLU A 18 -1.61 5.68 8.65
CA GLU A 18 -0.69 5.30 9.71
C GLU A 18 -1.40 5.13 11.06
N ALA A 19 -2.31 6.05 11.41
CA ALA A 19 -3.13 5.92 12.62
C ALA A 19 -4.00 4.65 12.59
N PHE A 20 -4.60 4.33 11.44
CA PHE A 20 -5.38 3.09 11.27
C PHE A 20 -4.50 1.84 11.40
N ILE A 21 -3.30 1.84 10.81
CA ILE A 21 -2.34 0.73 10.91
C ILE A 21 -1.85 0.55 12.36
N GLN A 22 -1.69 1.63 13.11
CA GLN A 22 -1.34 1.55 14.52
C GLN A 22 -2.46 0.92 15.36
N ALA A 23 -3.71 1.31 15.11
CA ALA A 23 -4.87 0.75 15.81
C ALA A 23 -5.17 -0.70 15.40
N CYS A 24 -4.99 -1.02 14.12
CA CYS A 24 -5.30 -2.31 13.52
C CYS A 24 -4.15 -2.76 12.59
N PRO A 25 -3.09 -3.38 13.13
CA PRO A 25 -1.91 -3.73 12.35
C PRO A 25 -2.20 -4.83 11.33
N PRO A 26 -2.13 -4.54 10.01
CA PRO A 26 -2.31 -5.54 8.98
C PRO A 26 -1.03 -6.37 8.79
N LYS A 27 -1.16 -7.59 8.25
CA LYS A 27 0.01 -8.40 7.87
C LYS A 27 0.85 -7.74 6.76
N LYS A 28 0.20 -6.97 5.88
CA LYS A 28 0.82 -6.21 4.79
C LYS A 28 0.12 -4.85 4.68
N ALA A 29 0.89 -3.78 4.73
CA ALA A 29 0.42 -2.40 4.52
C ALA A 29 0.92 -1.89 3.17
N ILE A 30 0.16 -2.18 2.10
CA ILE A 30 0.52 -1.82 0.74
C ILE A 30 -0.53 -0.86 0.20
N VAL A 31 -0.09 0.32 -0.24
CA VAL A 31 -0.90 1.29 -0.99
C VAL A 31 -0.52 1.18 -2.45
N VAL A 32 -1.52 1.02 -3.31
CA VAL A 32 -1.29 0.87 -4.75
C VAL A 32 -1.56 2.21 -5.44
N CYS A 33 -0.53 2.77 -6.07
CA CYS A 33 -0.57 4.06 -6.73
C CYS A 33 -0.16 3.96 -8.21
N ASN A 34 -0.39 5.05 -8.96
CA ASN A 34 -0.06 5.13 -10.39
C ASN A 34 1.34 5.72 -10.63
N GLU A 35 2.17 5.80 -9.59
CA GLU A 35 3.56 6.21 -9.68
C GLU A 35 4.41 5.14 -10.39
N LYS A 36 5.54 5.57 -10.97
CA LYS A 36 6.43 4.66 -11.71
C LYS A 36 7.31 3.81 -10.79
N GLU A 37 7.61 4.30 -9.59
CA GLU A 37 8.57 3.70 -8.68
C GLU A 37 7.90 3.26 -7.38
N LYS A 38 8.49 2.25 -6.75
CA LYS A 38 8.11 1.86 -5.39
C LYS A 38 8.67 2.89 -4.42
N ARG A 39 7.86 3.27 -3.44
CA ARG A 39 8.29 4.15 -2.36
C ARG A 39 7.86 3.57 -1.01
N ALA A 40 8.64 3.81 0.03
CA ALA A 40 8.22 3.55 1.40
C ALA A 40 7.91 4.88 2.08
N HIS A 41 6.84 4.91 2.88
CA HIS A 41 6.52 6.00 3.77
C HIS A 41 6.16 5.43 5.14
N GLY A 42 7.09 5.54 6.10
CA GLY A 42 6.96 4.89 7.40
C GLY A 42 6.79 3.38 7.25
N LYS A 43 5.67 2.85 7.78
CA LYS A 43 5.30 1.43 7.70
C LYS A 43 4.51 1.06 6.44
N ILE A 44 4.20 2.03 5.58
CA ILE A 44 3.38 1.87 4.39
C ILE A 44 4.28 1.71 3.17
N MET A 45 4.04 0.67 2.38
CA MET A 45 4.68 0.48 1.08
C MET A 45 3.77 1.02 -0.03
N LEU A 46 4.26 1.98 -0.79
CA LEU A 46 3.61 2.50 -1.99
C LEU A 46 4.14 1.76 -3.22
N TRP A 47 3.26 1.05 -3.91
CA TRP A 47 3.61 0.22 -5.06
C TRP A 47 2.92 0.72 -6.33
N PRO A 48 3.65 0.76 -7.47
CA PRO A 48 3.02 0.90 -8.76
C PRO A 48 2.03 -0.23 -9.00
N TRP A 49 0.86 0.08 -9.54
CA TRP A 49 -0.19 -0.92 -9.81
C TRP A 49 0.29 -2.10 -10.65
N ARG A 50 1.20 -1.87 -11.61
CA ARG A 50 1.76 -2.94 -12.45
C ARG A 50 2.51 -3.96 -11.61
N VAL A 51 3.31 -3.47 -10.66
CA VAL A 51 4.10 -4.35 -9.78
C VAL A 51 3.19 -5.05 -8.78
N PHE A 52 2.20 -4.34 -8.23
CA PHE A 52 1.21 -4.97 -7.37
C PHE A 52 0.47 -6.11 -8.07
N LEU A 53 -0.01 -5.90 -9.29
CA LEU A 53 -0.70 -6.95 -10.05
C LEU A 53 0.22 -8.12 -10.40
N GLN A 54 1.48 -7.85 -10.78
CA GLN A 54 2.46 -8.92 -11.03
C GLN A 54 2.71 -9.78 -9.78
N GLU A 55 2.84 -9.16 -8.62
CA GLU A 55 3.08 -9.84 -7.35
C GLU A 55 1.81 -10.56 -6.82
N LEU A 56 0.63 -10.00 -7.11
CA LEU A 56 -0.67 -10.63 -6.83
C LEU A 56 -0.86 -11.89 -7.68
N TRP A 57 -0.61 -11.79 -8.98
CA TRP A 57 -0.82 -12.90 -9.92
C TRP A 57 0.25 -14.00 -9.78
N SER A 58 1.44 -13.66 -9.27
CA SER A 58 2.47 -14.66 -8.92
C SER A 58 2.23 -15.36 -7.58
N GLY A 59 1.14 -15.06 -6.87
CA GLY A 59 0.82 -15.68 -5.58
C GLY A 59 1.69 -15.21 -4.42
N LYS A 60 2.48 -14.14 -4.58
CA LYS A 60 3.30 -13.55 -3.51
C LYS A 60 2.48 -12.63 -2.59
N ILE A 61 1.34 -12.14 -3.07
CA ILE A 61 0.33 -11.43 -2.28
C ILE A 61 -0.85 -12.38 -2.02
N ILE A 62 -1.00 -12.84 -0.77
CA ILE A 62 -2.06 -13.73 -0.24
C ILE A 62 -2.61 -13.16 1.07
#